data_AF-V8QSB6-F1
#
_entry.id   AF-V8QSB6-F1
#
_cell.length_a   1.000
_cell.length_b   1.000
_cell.length_c   1.000
_cell.angle_alpha   90.00
_cell.angle_beta   90.00
_cell.angle_gamma   90.00
#
_symmetry.space_group_name_H-M   'P 1'
#
loop_
_entity.id
_entity.type
_entity.pdbx_description
1 polymer ?
#
loop_
_entity_poly.entity_id
_entity_poly.type
_entity_poly.pdbx_seq_one_letter_code
_entity_poly.pdbx_strand_id
1 'polypeptide(L)'
;MSWRLLFLSLLIVAGAATWGGLQAGDWLIEHAPTSANVPNVTASDPNPMVDAQGRPVQLQPQQPLMSGAQGVPTQPESVQWHVDAAQGEQAIEQAVTTTNSEITMGDATDTLDGSNGNDQDMVPIRRTPRSPRAAPAPGNWEPAFHQAMSECRALGFFDRPSCLSRVRNQYCGANNAWGNVSDCPSR
;
A
#
# COMPACT_ATOMS: atom_id res chain seq x y z
N MET A 1 -29.03 -49.18 21.58
CA MET A 1 -27.94 -48.38 22.17
C MET A 1 -28.54 -47.14 22.80
N SER A 2 -28.30 -46.90 24.09
CA SER A 2 -29.04 -45.89 24.86
C SER A 2 -28.60 -44.48 24.48
N TRP A 3 -29.46 -43.77 23.74
CA TRP A 3 -29.31 -42.35 23.36
C TRP A 3 -28.85 -41.47 24.54
N ARG A 4 -29.29 -41.77 25.77
CA ARG A 4 -28.92 -41.03 26.99
C ARG A 4 -27.41 -41.05 27.29
N LEU A 5 -26.73 -42.15 27.01
CA LEU A 5 -25.28 -42.23 27.18
C LEU A 5 -24.53 -41.36 26.16
N LEU A 6 -25.11 -41.17 24.98
CA LEU A 6 -24.58 -40.29 23.95
C LEU A 6 -24.66 -38.81 24.38
N PHE A 7 -25.79 -38.37 24.96
CA PHE A 7 -25.90 -37.01 25.49
C PHE A 7 -24.96 -36.77 26.67
N LEU A 8 -24.85 -37.74 27.58
CA LEU A 8 -23.96 -37.60 28.73
C LEU A 8 -22.49 -37.54 28.31
N SER A 9 -22.04 -38.37 27.36
CA SER A 9 -20.66 -38.29 26.88
C SER A 9 -20.40 -36.98 26.13
N LEU A 10 -21.35 -36.51 25.32
CA LEU A 10 -21.21 -35.27 24.57
C LEU A 10 -21.13 -34.06 25.50
N LEU A 11 -21.96 -33.98 26.55
CA LEU A 11 -21.90 -32.90 27.53
C LEU A 11 -20.61 -32.91 28.34
N ILE A 12 -20.10 -34.08 28.71
CA ILE A 12 -18.81 -34.20 29.43
C ILE A 12 -17.66 -33.71 28.55
N VAL A 13 -17.61 -34.15 27.28
CA VAL A 13 -16.56 -33.73 26.34
C VAL A 13 -16.66 -32.24 26.04
N ALA A 14 -17.87 -31.71 25.84
CA ALA A 14 -18.09 -30.29 25.61
C ALA A 14 -17.64 -29.44 26.81
N GLY A 15 -17.98 -29.85 28.04
CA GLY A 15 -17.55 -29.15 29.26
C GLY A 15 -16.03 -29.19 29.47
N ALA A 16 -15.38 -30.33 29.20
CA ALA A 16 -13.93 -30.43 29.29
C ALA A 16 -13.21 -29.58 28.23
N ALA A 17 -13.75 -29.53 27.00
CA ALA A 17 -13.18 -28.74 25.91
C ALA A 17 -13.30 -27.22 26.16
N THR A 18 -14.45 -26.74 26.65
CA THR A 18 -14.62 -25.32 26.97
C THR A 18 -13.74 -24.88 28.13
N TRP A 19 -13.61 -25.72 29.17
CA TRP A 19 -12.72 -25.42 30.30
C TRP A 19 -11.26 -25.35 29.86
N GLY A 20 -10.79 -26.36 29.12
CA GLY A 20 -9.40 -26.39 28.63
C GLY A 20 -9.08 -25.23 27.68
N GLY A 21 -10.04 -24.85 26.84
CA GLY A 21 -9.89 -23.72 25.91
C GLY A 21 -9.70 -22.39 26.62
N LEU A 22 -10.48 -22.12 27.67
CA LEU A 22 -10.35 -20.88 28.45
C LEU A 22 -8.99 -20.79 29.16
N GLN A 23 -8.57 -21.87 29.81
CA GLN A 23 -7.29 -21.90 30.52
C GLN A 23 -6.08 -21.79 29.58
N ALA A 24 -6.16 -22.41 28.40
CA ALA A 24 -5.14 -22.27 27.37
C ALA A 24 -5.10 -20.85 26.79
N GLY A 25 -6.25 -20.20 26.67
CA GLY A 25 -6.36 -18.80 26.26
C GLY A 25 -5.65 -17.86 27.23
N ASP A 26 -5.95 -17.98 28.52
CA ASP A 26 -5.31 -17.16 29.56
C ASP A 26 -3.79 -17.39 29.58
N TRP A 27 -3.34 -18.65 29.46
CA TRP A 27 -1.92 -18.98 29.40
C TRP A 27 -1.21 -18.33 28.19
N LEU A 28 -1.85 -18.34 27.02
CA LEU A 28 -1.30 -17.70 25.82
C LEU A 28 -1.19 -16.18 25.97
N ILE A 29 -2.15 -15.55 26.65
CA ILE A 29 -2.12 -14.11 26.92
C ILE A 29 -0.98 -13.78 27.89
N GLU A 30 -0.80 -14.57 28.95
CA GLU A 30 0.30 -14.40 29.90
C GLU A 30 1.69 -14.62 29.27
N HIS A 31 1.80 -15.50 28.28
CA HIS A 31 3.05 -15.84 27.61
C HIS A 31 3.25 -15.10 26.28
N ALA A 32 2.34 -14.19 25.92
CA ALA A 32 2.51 -13.36 24.75
C ALA A 32 3.66 -12.34 24.98
N PRO A 33 4.56 -12.13 24.01
CA PRO A 33 5.59 -11.12 24.13
C PRO A 33 4.96 -9.72 24.18
N THR A 34 5.23 -8.97 25.26
CA THR A 34 4.62 -7.66 25.57
C THR A 34 5.18 -6.50 24.73
N SER A 35 6.19 -6.75 23.91
CA SER A 35 6.67 -5.81 22.89
C SER A 35 7.32 -6.58 21.76
N ALA A 36 7.14 -6.10 20.52
CA ALA A 36 7.98 -6.54 19.43
C ALA A 36 9.44 -6.24 19.80
N ASN A 37 10.36 -7.16 19.48
CA ASN A 37 11.80 -6.94 19.62
C ASN A 37 12.28 -5.95 18.55
N VAL A 38 11.74 -4.74 18.57
CA VAL A 38 12.22 -3.63 17.76
C VAL A 38 13.41 -3.06 18.53
N PRO A 39 14.61 -3.01 17.93
CA PRO A 39 15.74 -2.35 18.57
C PRO A 39 15.31 -0.93 18.96
N ASN A 40 15.67 -0.50 20.17
CA ASN A 40 15.36 0.83 20.65
C ASN A 40 16.15 1.86 19.81
N VAL A 41 15.55 2.30 18.71
CA VAL A 41 16.14 3.25 17.76
C VAL A 41 16.39 4.61 18.39
N THR A 42 15.75 4.93 19.52
CA THR A 42 15.97 6.19 20.24
C THR A 42 17.31 6.22 20.97
N ALA A 43 17.92 5.06 21.28
CA ALA A 43 19.23 5.02 21.94
C ALA A 43 20.39 5.48 21.03
N SER A 44 20.18 5.44 19.71
CA SER A 44 21.14 5.89 18.70
C SER A 44 20.79 7.27 18.11
N ASP A 45 19.72 7.90 18.59
CA ASP A 45 19.27 9.19 18.08
C ASP A 45 20.11 10.31 18.74
N PRO A 46 20.91 11.08 17.98
CA PRO A 46 21.67 12.19 18.55
C PRO A 46 20.72 13.22 19.15
N ASN A 47 21.08 13.74 20.34
CA ASN A 47 20.29 14.78 21.01
C ASN A 47 20.12 15.98 20.06
N PRO A 48 18.89 16.46 19.79
CA PRO A 48 18.67 17.54 18.85
C PRO A 48 19.44 18.79 19.28
N MET A 49 20.04 19.49 18.32
CA MET A 49 20.66 20.79 18.59
C MET A 49 19.56 21.75 19.07
N VAL A 50 19.79 22.40 20.21
CA VAL A 50 18.84 23.35 20.80
C VAL A 50 19.34 24.78 20.66
N ASP A 51 18.42 25.72 20.49
CA ASP A 51 18.72 27.15 20.54
C ASP A 51 18.98 27.62 21.99
N ALA A 52 19.29 28.90 22.17
CA ALA A 52 19.49 29.49 23.50
C ALA A 52 18.23 29.47 24.38
N GLN A 53 17.07 29.16 23.80
CA GLN A 53 15.75 29.10 24.43
C GLN A 53 15.32 27.65 24.67
N GLY A 54 16.20 26.67 24.41
CA GLY A 54 15.94 25.24 24.62
C GLY A 54 15.02 24.59 23.58
N ARG A 55 14.74 25.25 22.47
CA ARG A 55 13.90 24.70 21.39
C ARG A 55 14.79 23.96 20.38
N PRO A 56 14.34 22.82 19.84
CA PRO A 56 15.11 22.09 18.84
C PRO A 56 15.23 22.93 17.55
N VAL A 57 16.47 23.18 17.14
CA VAL A 57 16.80 23.85 15.88
C VAL A 57 16.69 22.81 14.76
N GLN A 58 15.66 22.95 13.94
CA GLN A 58 15.58 22.19 12.69
C GLN A 58 16.42 22.90 11.63
N LEU A 59 17.48 22.24 11.16
CA LEU A 59 18.32 22.71 10.05
C LEU A 59 17.64 22.57 8.69
N GLN A 60 16.42 22.03 8.65
CA GLN A 60 15.66 21.83 7.42
C GLN A 60 14.99 23.15 7.00
N PRO A 61 15.19 23.62 5.76
CA PRO A 61 14.43 24.76 5.25
C PRO A 61 12.93 24.45 5.29
N GLN A 62 12.11 25.45 5.62
CA GLN A 62 10.66 25.29 5.63
C GLN A 62 10.18 24.82 4.26
N GLN A 63 9.49 23.69 4.23
CA GLN A 63 8.94 23.18 2.98
C GLN A 63 7.86 24.13 2.47
N PRO A 64 7.84 24.45 1.16
CA PRO A 64 6.76 25.21 0.58
C PRO A 64 5.47 24.40 0.63
N LEU A 65 4.38 25.04 1.03
CA LEU A 65 3.04 24.48 0.94
C LEU A 65 2.65 24.30 -0.53
N MET A 66 1.65 23.44 -0.79
CA MET A 66 1.06 23.30 -2.14
C MET A 66 0.47 24.62 -2.67
N SER A 67 0.15 25.56 -1.77
CA SER A 67 -0.29 26.93 -2.08
C SER A 67 0.86 27.90 -2.40
N GLY A 68 2.12 27.47 -2.30
CA GLY A 68 3.31 28.31 -2.46
C GLY A 68 3.66 29.17 -1.24
N ALA A 69 2.82 29.16 -0.18
CA ALA A 69 3.13 29.83 1.07
C ALA A 69 4.21 29.06 1.86
N GLN A 70 5.03 29.78 2.63
CA GLN A 70 5.97 29.19 3.60
C GLN A 70 5.30 29.12 4.96
N GLY A 71 5.40 27.97 5.65
CA GLY A 71 4.90 27.82 7.02
C GLY A 71 4.29 26.46 7.32
N VAL A 72 3.68 26.37 8.51
CA VAL A 72 2.95 25.18 8.96
C VAL A 72 1.62 25.11 8.18
N PRO A 73 1.24 23.94 7.64
CA PRO A 73 -0.08 23.78 7.02
C PRO A 73 -1.20 24.19 7.98
N THR A 74 -2.23 24.85 7.46
CA THR A 74 -3.47 25.07 8.23
C THR A 74 -4.00 23.73 8.68
N GLN A 75 -4.18 23.55 9.99
CA GLN A 75 -4.70 22.31 10.53
C GLN A 75 -6.11 22.08 9.97
N PRO A 76 -6.40 20.91 9.37
CA PRO A 76 -7.75 20.64 8.89
C PRO A 76 -8.72 20.71 10.06
N GLU A 77 -9.94 21.18 9.78
CA GLU A 77 -11.00 21.17 10.78
C GLU A 77 -11.18 19.75 11.32
N SER A 78 -11.30 19.62 12.64
CA SER A 78 -11.44 18.32 13.29
C SER A 78 -12.72 17.65 12.81
N VAL A 79 -12.59 16.60 12.01
CA VAL A 79 -13.72 15.75 11.64
C VAL A 79 -14.20 15.04 12.90
N GLN A 80 -15.49 15.10 13.16
CA GLN A 80 -16.09 14.46 14.32
C GLN A 80 -16.21 12.96 14.02
N TRP A 81 -15.24 12.17 14.47
CA TRP A 81 -15.16 10.71 14.26
C TRP A 81 -16.23 9.91 15.02
N HIS A 82 -17.35 10.53 15.41
CA HIS A 82 -18.45 9.86 16.07
C HIS A 82 -19.38 9.28 15.01
N VAL A 83 -19.45 7.95 14.93
CA VAL A 83 -20.43 7.28 14.09
C VAL A 83 -21.73 7.21 14.88
N ASP A 84 -22.71 8.03 14.50
CA ASP A 84 -24.06 7.91 15.04
C ASP A 84 -24.63 6.54 14.62
N ALA A 85 -25.01 5.71 15.60
CA ALA A 85 -25.49 4.34 15.34
C ALA A 85 -26.65 4.30 14.31
N ALA A 86 -27.55 5.28 14.37
CA ALA A 86 -28.66 5.43 13.43
C ALA A 86 -28.21 5.72 11.98
N GLN A 87 -27.08 6.41 11.79
CA GLN A 87 -26.51 6.65 10.46
C GLN A 87 -25.72 5.44 9.96
N GLY A 88 -25.10 4.68 10.88
CA GLY A 88 -24.39 3.45 10.57
C GLY A 88 -25.30 2.37 9.98
N GLU A 89 -26.49 2.18 10.54
CA GLU A 89 -27.46 1.19 10.01
C GLU A 89 -27.94 1.54 8.60
N GLN A 90 -28.21 2.82 8.32
CA GLN A 90 -28.60 3.29 6.99
C GLN A 90 -27.47 3.12 5.95
N ALA A 91 -26.21 3.36 6.35
CA ALA A 91 -25.06 3.17 5.48
C ALA A 91 -24.83 1.68 5.14
N ILE A 92 -25.10 0.78 6.09
CA ILE A 92 -25.01 -0.67 5.87
C ILE A 92 -26.10 -1.14 4.90
N GLU A 93 -27.34 -0.67 5.05
CA GLU A 93 -28.43 -1.02 4.13
C GLU A 93 -28.16 -0.56 2.68
N GLN A 94 -27.61 0.65 2.51
CA GLN A 94 -27.20 1.18 1.21
C GLN A 94 -26.04 0.38 0.61
N ALA A 95 -25.02 0.03 1.40
CA ALA A 95 -23.91 -0.81 0.93
C ALA A 95 -24.38 -2.20 0.48
N VAL A 96 -25.33 -2.80 1.18
CA VAL A 96 -25.91 -4.11 0.83
C VAL A 96 -26.75 -4.02 -0.46
N THR A 97 -27.48 -2.94 -0.69
CA THR A 97 -28.25 -2.76 -1.94
C THR A 97 -27.35 -2.49 -3.15
N THR A 98 -26.27 -1.71 -2.99
CA THR A 98 -25.28 -1.48 -4.06
C THR A 98 -24.53 -2.76 -4.43
N THR A 99 -24.17 -3.61 -3.45
CA THR A 99 -23.38 -4.83 -3.68
C THR A 99 -24.19 -5.96 -4.34
N ASN A 100 -25.52 -5.96 -4.22
CA ASN A 100 -26.41 -6.96 -4.84
C ASN A 100 -26.87 -6.58 -6.25
N SER A 101 -26.39 -5.45 -6.80
CA SER A 101 -26.57 -5.18 -8.23
C SER A 101 -25.71 -6.18 -9.00
N GLU A 102 -26.36 -7.06 -9.76
CA GLU A 102 -25.76 -8.07 -10.61
C GLU A 102 -24.50 -7.53 -11.32
N ILE A 103 -23.33 -7.95 -10.84
CA ILE A 103 -22.04 -7.59 -11.46
C ILE A 103 -21.98 -8.29 -12.81
N THR A 104 -22.59 -7.67 -13.81
CA THR A 104 -22.30 -7.95 -15.21
C THR A 104 -20.89 -7.43 -15.46
N MET A 105 -19.96 -8.31 -15.84
CA MET A 105 -18.63 -7.92 -16.31
C MET A 105 -18.78 -6.99 -17.52
N GLY A 106 -18.84 -5.68 -17.29
CA GLY A 106 -19.05 -4.72 -18.36
C GLY A 106 -19.24 -3.29 -17.90
N ASP A 107 -19.84 -3.04 -16.74
CA ASP A 107 -20.12 -1.67 -16.31
C ASP A 107 -20.03 -1.53 -14.79
N ALA A 108 -18.85 -1.14 -14.31
CA ALA A 108 -18.68 -0.61 -12.96
C ALA A 108 -18.74 0.91 -13.08
N THR A 109 -19.94 1.47 -13.16
CA THR A 109 -20.18 2.91 -13.00
C THR A 109 -20.08 3.23 -11.52
N ASP A 110 -18.91 3.72 -11.14
CA ASP A 110 -18.58 4.21 -9.80
C ASP A 110 -19.56 5.34 -9.44
N THR A 111 -20.39 5.12 -8.43
CA THR A 111 -21.36 6.11 -7.94
C THR A 111 -20.62 7.13 -7.08
N LEU A 112 -20.01 8.11 -7.74
CA LEU A 112 -19.48 9.31 -7.09
C LEU A 112 -20.61 10.31 -6.91
N ASP A 113 -21.38 10.18 -5.82
CA ASP A 113 -22.28 11.26 -5.40
C ASP A 113 -21.46 12.35 -4.70
N GLY A 114 -20.90 13.23 -5.52
CA GLY A 114 -20.10 14.38 -5.15
C GLY A 114 -20.36 15.50 -6.15
N SER A 115 -21.60 16.00 -6.17
CA SER A 115 -22.00 17.17 -6.92
C SER A 115 -21.16 18.39 -6.49
N ASN A 116 -20.30 18.86 -7.40
CA ASN A 116 -20.05 20.27 -7.79
C ASN A 116 -18.58 20.50 -8.16
N GLY A 117 -18.28 20.51 -9.47
CA GLY A 117 -17.06 21.14 -10.00
C GLY A 117 -16.41 20.41 -11.17
N ASN A 118 -16.72 20.87 -12.39
CA ASN A 118 -16.00 20.68 -13.65
C ASN A 118 -15.49 19.27 -14.00
N ASP A 119 -16.14 18.68 -15.01
CA ASP A 119 -15.63 17.65 -15.91
C ASP A 119 -14.10 17.58 -15.97
N GLN A 120 -13.54 16.61 -15.26
CA GLN A 120 -12.28 15.99 -15.62
C GLN A 120 -12.59 14.51 -15.73
N ASP A 121 -12.77 14.06 -16.98
CA ASP A 121 -12.80 12.66 -17.38
C ASP A 121 -11.69 11.88 -16.66
N MET A 122 -12.04 11.21 -15.56
CA MET A 122 -11.14 10.27 -14.91
C MET A 122 -11.15 8.98 -15.74
N VAL A 123 -10.37 8.97 -16.82
CA VAL A 123 -10.09 7.75 -17.57
C VAL A 123 -9.19 6.87 -16.69
N PRO A 124 -9.61 5.64 -16.30
CA PRO A 124 -8.71 4.74 -15.58
C PRO A 124 -7.46 4.51 -16.44
N ILE A 125 -6.29 4.49 -15.81
CA ILE A 125 -5.00 4.22 -16.48
C ILE A 125 -5.07 2.84 -17.13
N ARG A 126 -5.58 2.77 -18.36
CA ARG A 126 -5.49 1.60 -19.22
C ARG A 126 -4.04 1.53 -19.64
N ARG A 127 -3.30 0.59 -19.04
CA ARG A 127 -2.04 0.12 -19.60
C ARG A 127 -2.35 -0.45 -20.97
N THR A 128 -2.18 0.34 -22.02
CA THR A 128 -2.16 -0.22 -23.37
C THR A 128 -0.90 -1.09 -23.44
N PRO A 129 -1.02 -2.42 -23.64
CA PRO A 129 0.16 -3.23 -23.91
C PRO A 129 0.64 -2.81 -25.30
N ARG A 130 1.62 -1.90 -25.34
CA ARG A 130 2.38 -1.68 -26.57
C ARG A 130 3.13 -2.97 -26.84
N SER A 131 2.81 -3.59 -27.98
CA SER A 131 3.33 -4.87 -28.44
C SER A 131 4.83 -5.02 -28.14
N PRO A 132 5.30 -6.15 -27.57
CA PRO A 132 6.72 -6.35 -27.29
C PRO A 132 7.49 -6.27 -28.61
N ARG A 133 8.29 -5.22 -28.76
CA ARG A 133 9.23 -5.10 -29.89
C ARG A 133 10.20 -6.28 -29.76
N ALA A 134 10.28 -7.10 -30.81
CA ALA A 134 11.06 -8.34 -30.85
C ALA A 134 12.47 -8.15 -30.28
N ALA A 135 12.93 -9.14 -29.50
CA ALA A 135 14.25 -9.14 -28.90
C ALA A 135 15.35 -8.96 -29.97
N PRO A 136 16.37 -8.11 -29.74
CA PRO A 136 17.46 -7.94 -30.68
C PRO A 136 18.30 -9.23 -30.79
N ALA A 137 18.77 -9.53 -32.00
CA ALA A 137 19.66 -10.66 -32.28
C ALA A 137 20.99 -10.56 -31.50
N PRO A 138 21.63 -11.71 -31.19
CA PRO A 138 22.86 -11.76 -30.41
C PRO A 138 24.02 -11.21 -31.24
N GLY A 139 24.44 -9.98 -30.93
CA GLY A 139 25.66 -9.40 -31.50
C GLY A 139 25.74 -7.88 -31.43
N ASN A 140 24.61 -7.17 -31.52
CA ASN A 140 24.60 -5.69 -31.64
C ASN A 140 23.43 -5.04 -30.90
N TRP A 141 23.06 -5.55 -29.72
CA TRP A 141 21.90 -5.05 -28.97
C TRP A 141 22.18 -3.73 -28.21
N GLU A 142 23.45 -3.46 -27.90
CA GLU A 142 23.91 -2.31 -27.11
C GLU A 142 23.52 -0.94 -27.71
N PRO A 143 23.70 -0.66 -29.02
CA PRO A 143 23.24 0.61 -29.60
C PRO A 143 21.72 0.77 -29.55
N ALA A 144 20.97 -0.31 -29.76
CA ALA A 144 19.50 -0.29 -29.66
C ALA A 144 19.05 -0.04 -28.21
N PHE A 145 19.79 -0.54 -27.23
CA PHE A 145 19.55 -0.30 -25.82
C PHE A 145 19.82 1.16 -25.43
N HIS A 146 20.94 1.75 -25.84
CA HIS A 146 21.23 3.16 -25.55
C HIS A 146 20.19 4.10 -26.17
N GLN A 147 19.69 3.78 -27.35
CA GLN A 147 18.61 4.53 -27.99
C GLN A 147 17.27 4.39 -27.23
N ALA A 148 16.89 3.18 -26.82
CA ALA A 148 15.70 2.99 -26.00
C ALA A 148 15.80 3.71 -24.63
N MET A 149 17.01 3.78 -24.06
CA MET A 149 17.28 4.49 -22.81
C MET A 149 17.17 6.01 -22.99
N SER A 150 17.60 6.59 -24.12
CA SER A 150 17.45 8.03 -24.38
C SER A 150 15.98 8.41 -24.60
N GLU A 151 15.20 7.57 -25.28
CA GLU A 151 13.75 7.71 -25.41
C GLU A 151 13.06 7.71 -24.04
N CYS A 152 13.44 6.80 -23.13
CA CYS A 152 12.91 6.80 -21.76
C CYS A 152 13.30 8.05 -20.95
N ARG A 153 14.46 8.65 -21.21
CA ARG A 153 14.91 9.88 -20.54
C ARG A 153 14.16 11.12 -21.04
N ALA A 154 13.61 11.08 -22.25
CA ALA A 154 12.79 12.15 -22.82
C ALA A 154 11.36 12.18 -22.25
N LEU A 155 10.93 11.12 -21.54
CA LEU A 155 9.64 11.06 -20.87
C LEU A 155 9.61 11.89 -19.58
N GLY A 156 8.40 12.27 -19.17
CA GLY A 156 8.16 12.97 -17.92
C GLY A 156 8.53 12.15 -16.68
N PHE A 157 8.59 12.84 -15.53
CA PHE A 157 9.04 12.28 -14.24
C PHE A 157 8.31 10.97 -13.85
N PHE A 158 7.02 10.87 -14.13
CA PHE A 158 6.20 9.71 -13.72
C PHE A 158 6.35 8.50 -14.65
N ASP A 159 6.61 8.71 -15.94
CA ASP A 159 6.72 7.63 -16.95
C ASP A 159 8.14 7.09 -17.10
N ARG A 160 9.15 7.91 -16.78
CA ARG A 160 10.55 7.56 -16.92
C ARG A 160 10.96 6.31 -16.09
N PRO A 161 10.59 6.15 -14.80
CA PRO A 161 10.99 4.98 -14.01
C PRO A 161 10.43 3.67 -14.55
N SER A 162 9.18 3.68 -15.03
CA SER A 162 8.53 2.48 -15.58
C SER A 162 9.12 2.10 -16.93
N CYS A 163 9.43 3.10 -17.79
CA CYS A 163 10.12 2.89 -19.06
C CYS A 163 11.53 2.30 -18.86
N LEU A 164 12.32 2.89 -17.96
CA LEU A 164 13.68 2.42 -17.66
C LEU A 164 13.69 0.99 -17.11
N SER A 165 12.79 0.66 -16.19
CA SER A 165 12.67 -0.70 -15.63
C SER A 165 12.35 -1.74 -16.71
N ARG A 166 11.40 -1.43 -17.60
CA ARG A 166 11.02 -2.31 -18.72
C ARG A 166 12.18 -2.53 -19.69
N VAL A 167 12.83 -1.46 -20.15
CA VAL A 167 13.96 -1.54 -21.09
C VAL A 167 15.12 -2.31 -20.47
N ARG A 168 15.48 -2.03 -19.21
CA ARG A 168 16.54 -2.80 -18.53
C ARG A 168 16.21 -4.28 -18.40
N ASN A 169 14.98 -4.64 -18.06
CA ASN A 169 14.58 -6.05 -18.04
C ASN A 169 14.66 -6.72 -19.41
N GLN A 170 14.26 -6.01 -20.48
CA GLN A 170 14.29 -6.55 -21.84
C GLN A 170 15.71 -6.75 -22.37
N TYR A 171 16.62 -5.79 -22.12
CA TYR A 171 17.98 -5.83 -22.69
C TYR A 171 19.00 -6.41 -21.72
N CYS A 172 19.06 -5.94 -20.46
CA CYS A 172 20.01 -6.46 -19.47
C CYS A 172 19.65 -7.89 -19.03
N GLY A 173 18.35 -8.21 -18.93
CA GLY A 173 17.87 -9.56 -18.58
C GLY A 173 18.11 -10.58 -19.68
N ALA A 174 17.74 -10.26 -20.92
CA ALA A 174 17.89 -11.20 -22.05
C ALA A 174 19.37 -11.47 -22.42
N ASN A 175 20.27 -10.52 -22.19
CA ASN A 175 21.69 -10.62 -22.55
C ASN A 175 22.63 -10.85 -21.36
N ASN A 176 22.10 -11.18 -20.17
CA ASN A 176 22.90 -11.38 -18.93
C ASN A 176 23.90 -10.24 -18.63
N ALA A 177 23.48 -9.00 -18.87
CA ALA A 177 24.35 -7.83 -18.81
C ALA A 177 24.23 -7.03 -17.49
N TRP A 178 23.49 -7.55 -16.49
CA TRP A 178 23.41 -6.95 -15.15
C TRP A 178 24.80 -6.82 -14.52
N GLY A 179 25.18 -5.61 -14.09
CA GLY A 179 26.48 -5.33 -13.48
C GLY A 179 27.69 -5.30 -14.44
N ASN A 180 27.52 -5.69 -15.70
CA ASN A 180 28.61 -5.71 -16.70
C ASN A 180 28.58 -4.47 -17.61
N VAL A 181 27.41 -3.86 -17.81
CA VAL A 181 27.21 -2.68 -18.67
C VAL A 181 26.84 -1.47 -17.80
N SER A 182 27.40 -0.30 -18.09
CA SER A 182 27.28 0.92 -17.26
C SER A 182 25.82 1.33 -16.93
N ASP A 183 24.91 1.09 -17.87
CA ASP A 183 23.48 1.41 -17.74
C ASP A 183 22.66 0.27 -17.11
N CYS A 184 23.27 -0.88 -16.77
CA CYS A 184 22.65 -2.01 -16.06
C CYS A 184 23.20 -2.08 -14.61
N PRO A 185 22.37 -1.87 -13.57
CA PRO A 185 22.85 -1.89 -12.19
C PRO A 185 23.16 -3.34 -11.77
N SER A 186 24.08 -3.50 -10.83
CA SER A 186 24.30 -4.79 -10.19
C SER A 186 23.06 -5.18 -9.37
N ARG A 187 22.62 -6.44 -9.50
CA ARG A 187 21.55 -7.00 -8.67
C ARG A 187 22.13 -7.83 -7.53
#